data_AF-A0A9D7EF26-F1
#
_entry.id   AF-A0A9D7EF26-F1
#
_cell.length_a   1.000
_cell.length_b   1.000
_cell.length_c   1.000
_cell.angle_alpha   90.00
_cell.angle_beta   90.00
_cell.angle_gamma   90.00
#
_symmetry.space_group_name_H-M   'P 1'
#
loop_
_entity.id
_entity.type
_entity.pdbx_description
1 polymer ?
#
loop_
_entity_poly.entity_id
_entity_poly.type
_entity_poly.pdbx_seq_one_letter_code
_entity_poly.pdbx_strand_id
1 'polypeptide(L)'
;MAEQKPVDPTEERYRYIGFEVFGSKTDPFWRNEDERKSYVEGLKAQIGSVYRNSVVYSNVVTKTDRIFIIIASAMMIIAPFLTWMKASTLYGPASFNGILGVFNMSGFWFYVQKIGGWVIPVSVYLTAAMAVISLVLGIMVMLTLFGKAPSEDVYVQKLKKVLRLNAIPFGIFLLVILISLIGQRIPFGEHLGIDEIDSRYSVVTLVQLSSVGFWLSVFGFILNYNKSKEI
;
A
#
# COMPACT_ATOMS: atom_id res chain seq x y z
N MET A 1 -26.76 -62.95 1.56
CA MET A 1 -25.81 -61.82 1.58
C MET A 1 -26.61 -60.57 1.30
N ALA A 2 -26.69 -59.65 2.25
CA ALA A 2 -27.47 -58.42 2.10
C ALA A 2 -26.66 -57.41 1.28
N GLU A 3 -27.28 -56.88 0.24
CA GLU A 3 -26.71 -55.93 -0.71
C GLU A 3 -26.45 -54.59 0.01
N GLN A 4 -25.19 -54.24 0.25
CA GLN A 4 -24.82 -52.93 0.82
C GLN A 4 -24.95 -51.87 -0.27
N LYS A 5 -25.92 -50.96 -0.10
CA LYS A 5 -26.06 -49.79 -0.95
C LYS A 5 -24.83 -48.88 -0.82
N PRO A 6 -24.36 -48.25 -1.92
CA PRO A 6 -23.26 -47.30 -1.87
C PRO A 6 -23.65 -46.10 -1.00
N VAL A 7 -22.83 -45.81 0.02
CA VAL A 7 -23.03 -44.70 0.95
C VAL A 7 -22.58 -43.41 0.27
N ASP A 8 -23.43 -42.38 0.35
CA ASP A 8 -23.15 -41.05 -0.19
C ASP A 8 -21.99 -40.39 0.62
N PRO A 9 -20.90 -39.95 -0.02
CA PRO A 9 -19.75 -39.33 0.67
C PRO A 9 -20.10 -38.09 1.49
N THR A 10 -21.25 -37.47 1.20
CA THR A 10 -21.74 -36.29 1.92
C THR A 10 -22.31 -36.65 3.29
N GLU A 11 -22.87 -37.85 3.46
CA GLU A 11 -23.43 -38.33 4.73
C GLU A 11 -22.33 -38.79 5.70
N GLU A 12 -21.21 -39.34 5.21
CA GLU A 12 -20.09 -39.79 6.07
C GLU A 12 -19.44 -38.65 6.86
N ARG A 13 -19.44 -37.41 6.36
CA ARG A 13 -18.87 -36.27 7.09
C ARG A 13 -19.57 -35.98 8.40
N TYR A 14 -20.85 -36.28 8.52
CA TYR A 14 -21.64 -36.03 9.73
C TYR A 14 -21.47 -37.14 10.78
N ARG A 15 -20.99 -38.32 10.38
CA ARG A 15 -20.72 -39.45 11.28
C ARG A 15 -19.49 -39.26 12.18
N TYR A 16 -18.52 -38.46 11.76
CA TYR A 16 -17.26 -38.28 12.48
C TYR A 16 -17.26 -37.14 13.51
N ILE A 17 -18.30 -36.31 13.53
CA ILE A 17 -18.51 -35.33 14.58
C ILE A 17 -19.67 -35.90 15.39
N GLY A 18 -19.43 -36.48 16.56
CA GLY A 18 -20.33 -37.34 17.35
C GLY A 18 -21.69 -36.74 17.77
N PHE A 19 -22.46 -36.22 16.83
CA PHE A 19 -23.79 -35.64 16.97
C PHE A 19 -24.89 -36.70 16.82
N GLU A 20 -24.59 -37.92 16.37
CA GLU A 20 -25.58 -38.99 16.19
C GLU A 20 -26.11 -39.62 17.49
N VAL A 21 -25.67 -39.16 18.68
CA VAL A 21 -26.05 -39.79 19.98
C VAL A 21 -27.17 -39.03 20.72
N PHE A 22 -27.65 -37.90 20.21
CA PHE A 22 -28.74 -37.18 20.89
C PHE A 22 -30.11 -37.69 20.44
N GLY A 23 -30.72 -38.54 21.27
CA GLY A 23 -32.09 -39.01 21.10
C GLY A 23 -33.08 -37.85 20.96
N SER A 24 -34.16 -38.07 20.22
CA SER A 24 -35.13 -37.06 19.73
C SER A 24 -35.92 -36.29 20.81
N LYS A 25 -35.54 -36.39 22.08
CA LYS A 25 -36.11 -35.68 23.23
C LYS A 25 -34.99 -35.25 24.16
N THR A 26 -34.27 -34.19 23.81
CA THR A 26 -33.37 -33.52 24.74
C THR A 26 -34.17 -32.55 25.59
N ASP A 27 -33.97 -32.62 26.90
CA ASP A 27 -34.41 -31.57 27.81
C ASP A 27 -33.83 -30.22 27.37
N PRO A 28 -34.54 -29.11 27.61
CA PRO A 28 -34.03 -27.78 27.29
C PRO A 28 -32.68 -27.59 27.99
N PHE A 29 -31.68 -27.16 27.21
CA PHE A 29 -30.30 -26.98 27.66
C PHE A 29 -30.19 -26.04 28.87
N TRP A 30 -31.10 -25.08 28.98
CA TRP A 30 -31.22 -24.14 30.09
C TRP A 30 -32.42 -24.50 30.96
N ARG A 31 -32.24 -24.49 32.28
CA ARG A 31 -33.34 -24.73 33.22
C ARG A 31 -34.25 -23.52 33.34
N ASN A 32 -33.71 -22.31 33.12
CA ASN A 32 -34.45 -21.05 33.12
C ASN A 32 -33.71 -19.96 32.32
N GLU A 33 -34.40 -18.83 32.07
CA GLU A 33 -33.87 -17.73 31.27
C GLU A 33 -32.75 -16.95 32.00
N ASP A 34 -32.74 -16.99 33.33
CA ASP A 34 -31.73 -16.32 34.16
C ASP A 34 -30.37 -17.03 34.11
N GLU A 35 -30.35 -18.37 34.10
CA GLU A 35 -29.16 -19.19 33.90
C GLU A 35 -28.54 -18.89 32.52
N ARG A 36 -29.37 -18.80 31.48
CA ARG A 36 -28.93 -18.39 30.15
C ARG A 36 -28.30 -17.00 30.16
N LYS A 37 -28.92 -16.01 30.80
CA LYS A 37 -28.36 -14.64 30.87
C LYS A 37 -27.04 -14.61 31.62
N SER A 38 -26.95 -15.26 32.78
CA SER A 38 -25.72 -15.34 33.58
C SER A 38 -24.59 -16.02 32.81
N TYR A 39 -24.89 -17.11 32.10
CA TYR A 39 -23.91 -17.80 31.26
C TYR A 39 -23.46 -16.94 30.08
N VAL A 40 -24.38 -16.24 29.41
CA VAL A 40 -24.04 -15.33 28.29
C VAL A 40 -23.21 -14.14 28.76
N GLU A 41 -23.48 -13.58 29.94
CA GLU A 41 -22.68 -12.50 30.53
C GLU A 41 -21.30 -13.02 30.98
N GLY A 42 -21.23 -14.19 31.58
CA GLY A 42 -19.98 -14.87 31.92
C GLY A 42 -19.14 -15.18 30.68
N LEU A 43 -19.76 -15.63 29.60
CA LEU A 43 -19.13 -15.81 28.30
C LEU A 43 -18.69 -14.48 27.70
N LYS A 44 -19.48 -13.40 27.77
CA LYS A 44 -19.03 -12.08 27.27
C LYS A 44 -17.80 -11.60 28.03
N ALA A 45 -17.73 -11.83 29.34
CA ALA A 45 -16.57 -11.52 30.16
C ALA A 45 -15.36 -12.41 29.85
N GLN A 46 -15.56 -13.72 29.63
CA GLN A 46 -14.51 -14.67 29.28
C GLN A 46 -14.05 -14.56 27.83
N ILE A 47 -14.93 -14.35 26.85
CA ILE A 47 -14.58 -14.11 25.44
C ILE A 47 -13.69 -12.87 25.33
N GLY A 48 -13.91 -11.85 26.17
CA GLY A 48 -13.01 -10.70 26.25
C GLY A 48 -11.57 -11.03 26.70
N SER A 49 -11.36 -12.13 27.45
CA SER A 49 -10.05 -12.49 28.03
C SER A 49 -9.41 -13.74 27.40
N VAL A 50 -10.19 -14.73 26.99
CA VAL A 50 -9.76 -16.02 26.42
C VAL A 50 -9.23 -15.86 25.00
N TYR A 51 -9.70 -14.86 24.24
CA TYR A 51 -9.08 -14.56 22.96
C TYR A 51 -7.59 -14.20 23.13
N ARG A 52 -7.18 -13.46 24.17
CA ARG A 52 -5.80 -12.97 24.34
C ARG A 52 -4.70 -14.04 24.46
N ASN A 53 -5.03 -15.31 24.76
CA ASN A 53 -4.03 -16.34 25.06
C ASN A 53 -4.11 -17.58 24.16
N SER A 54 -4.89 -17.56 23.07
CA SER A 54 -4.78 -18.62 22.07
C SER A 54 -3.45 -18.47 21.30
N VAL A 55 -2.82 -19.57 20.94
CA VAL A 55 -1.57 -19.63 20.12
C VAL A 55 -1.73 -18.91 18.76
N VAL A 56 -2.96 -18.53 18.41
CA VAL A 56 -3.33 -17.67 17.27
C VAL A 56 -2.89 -16.20 17.46
N TYR A 57 -2.58 -15.75 18.68
CA TYR A 57 -2.02 -14.43 18.99
C TYR A 57 -0.48 -14.39 18.86
N SER A 58 0.06 -14.98 17.79
CA SER A 58 1.41 -14.61 17.36
C SER A 58 1.41 -13.12 17.01
N ASN A 59 2.40 -12.34 17.48
CA ASN A 59 2.57 -10.93 17.13
C ASN A 59 2.16 -10.69 15.67
N VAL A 60 0.98 -10.08 15.45
CA VAL A 60 0.34 -10.05 14.12
C VAL A 60 1.20 -9.33 13.08
N VAL A 61 2.15 -8.52 13.54
CA VAL A 61 3.25 -7.98 12.73
C VAL A 61 4.55 -8.43 13.35
N THR A 62 5.35 -9.21 12.61
CA THR A 62 6.66 -9.65 13.11
C THR A 62 7.58 -8.44 13.32
N LYS A 63 8.58 -8.56 14.21
CA LYS A 63 9.57 -7.49 14.41
C LYS A 63 10.29 -7.14 13.09
N THR A 64 10.53 -8.15 12.26
CA THR A 64 11.14 -7.99 10.94
C THR A 64 10.26 -7.18 10.00
N ASP A 65 8.96 -7.50 9.91
CA ASP A 65 8.01 -6.72 9.08
C ASP A 65 7.91 -5.28 9.54
N ARG A 66 7.89 -5.06 10.86
CA ARG A 66 7.91 -3.72 11.43
C ARG A 66 9.16 -2.93 11.01
N ILE A 67 10.34 -3.54 11.02
CA ILE A 67 11.58 -2.90 10.55
C ILE A 67 11.47 -2.54 9.06
N PHE A 68 10.98 -3.46 8.21
CA PHE A 68 10.79 -3.18 6.79
C PHE A 68 9.83 -2.02 6.53
N ILE A 69 8.69 -1.98 7.23
CA ILE A 69 7.71 -0.90 7.11
C ILE A 69 8.30 0.44 7.59
N ILE A 70 9.10 0.44 8.67
CA ILE A 70 9.81 1.64 9.15
C ILE A 70 10.77 2.15 8.08
N ILE A 71 11.61 1.28 7.51
CA ILE A 71 12.58 1.67 6.49
C ILE A 71 11.87 2.21 5.25
N ALA A 72 10.86 1.50 4.73
CA ALA A 72 10.10 1.92 3.56
C ALA A 72 9.40 3.28 3.79
N SER A 73 8.82 3.49 4.97
CA SER A 73 8.17 4.75 5.32
C SER A 73 9.16 5.88 5.52
N ALA A 74 10.34 5.62 6.11
CA ALA A 74 11.41 6.60 6.21
C ALA A 74 11.94 7.01 4.83
N MET A 75 12.10 6.05 3.90
CA MET A 75 12.44 6.35 2.50
C MET A 75 11.41 7.29 1.88
N MET A 76 10.11 7.01 2.06
CA MET A 76 9.03 7.85 1.54
C MET A 76 9.00 9.26 2.13
N ILE A 77 9.39 9.43 3.39
CA ILE A 77 9.46 10.73 4.07
C ILE A 77 10.67 11.53 3.59
N ILE A 78 11.83 10.88 3.48
CA ILE A 78 13.09 11.53 3.10
C ILE A 78 13.11 11.88 1.61
N ALA A 79 12.55 11.00 0.78
CA ALA A 79 12.67 11.09 -0.66
C ALA A 79 12.20 12.43 -1.27
N PRO A 80 11.07 13.05 -0.88
CA PRO A 80 10.64 14.37 -1.37
C PRO A 80 11.64 15.52 -1.12
N PHE A 81 12.55 15.37 -0.16
CA PHE A 81 13.59 16.36 0.14
C PHE A 81 14.88 16.14 -0.68
N LEU A 82 15.01 14.98 -1.33
CA LEU A 82 16.12 14.69 -2.21
C LEU A 82 15.83 15.19 -3.63
N THR A 83 16.83 15.14 -4.49
CA THR A 83 16.66 15.46 -5.91
C THR A 83 15.88 14.35 -6.62
N TRP A 84 14.76 14.74 -7.23
CA TRP A 84 13.86 13.86 -7.99
C TRP A 84 14.18 13.84 -9.46
N MET A 85 14.47 15.01 -10.03
CA MET A 85 14.86 15.13 -11.44
C MET A 85 16.15 15.95 -11.56
N LYS A 86 17.03 15.58 -12.49
CA LYS A 86 18.26 16.30 -12.85
C LYS A 86 18.27 16.52 -14.36
N ALA A 87 18.72 17.69 -14.78
CA ALA A 87 18.90 18.03 -16.19
C ALA A 87 20.18 18.84 -16.36
N SER A 88 20.97 18.54 -17.39
CA SER A 88 22.22 19.24 -17.74
C SER A 88 21.92 20.39 -18.69
N THR A 89 21.39 21.50 -18.20
CA THR A 89 21.01 22.60 -19.10
C THR A 89 22.23 23.35 -19.65
N LEU A 90 22.05 24.10 -20.74
CA LEU A 90 23.07 25.02 -21.29
C LEU A 90 23.62 26.02 -20.26
N TYR A 91 22.81 26.36 -19.24
CA TYR A 91 23.17 27.31 -18.18
C TYR A 91 23.76 26.62 -16.94
N GLY A 92 23.99 25.31 -17.00
CA GLY A 92 24.50 24.50 -15.90
C GLY A 92 23.53 23.43 -15.42
N PRO A 93 23.92 22.62 -14.42
CA PRO A 93 23.08 21.56 -13.89
C PRO A 93 21.84 22.14 -13.19
N ALA A 94 20.66 21.79 -13.70
CA ALA A 94 19.39 22.05 -13.04
C ALA A 94 18.98 20.81 -12.24
N SER A 95 18.48 21.03 -11.03
CA SER A 95 17.94 19.96 -10.18
C SER A 95 16.58 20.36 -9.65
N PHE A 96 15.68 19.39 -9.61
CA PHE A 96 14.34 19.53 -9.08
C PHE A 96 14.22 18.64 -7.85
N ASN A 97 14.14 19.26 -6.68
CA ASN A 97 13.80 18.56 -5.45
C ASN A 97 12.28 18.40 -5.39
N GLY A 98 11.79 17.23 -4.97
CA GLY A 98 10.37 16.90 -5.08
C GLY A 98 9.45 17.95 -4.46
N ILE A 99 9.65 18.27 -3.18
CA ILE A 99 8.74 19.18 -2.45
C ILE A 99 8.95 20.66 -2.80
N LEU A 100 10.20 21.11 -2.92
CA LEU A 100 10.51 22.49 -3.33
C LEU A 100 10.06 22.76 -4.76
N GLY A 101 10.16 21.74 -5.60
CA GLY A 101 9.69 21.77 -6.96
C GLY A 101 8.18 21.92 -7.09
N VAL A 102 7.40 21.29 -6.20
CA VAL A 102 5.94 21.50 -6.09
C VAL A 102 5.63 22.98 -5.83
N PHE A 103 6.35 23.63 -4.91
CA PHE A 103 6.14 25.05 -4.60
C PHE A 103 6.57 25.98 -5.74
N ASN A 104 7.47 25.53 -6.62
CA ASN A 104 7.95 26.31 -7.77
C ASN A 104 7.22 25.96 -9.09
N MET A 105 6.11 25.23 -9.05
CA MET A 105 5.38 24.84 -10.26
C MET A 105 4.67 26.00 -10.98
N SER A 106 4.45 27.14 -10.29
CA SER A 106 3.86 28.32 -10.92
C SER A 106 4.73 28.85 -12.06
N GLY A 107 6.06 28.83 -11.90
CA GLY A 107 7.01 29.21 -12.96
C GLY A 107 7.07 28.17 -14.08
N PHE A 108 6.83 26.89 -13.78
CA PHE A 108 6.89 25.80 -14.75
C PHE A 108 5.81 25.94 -15.84
N TRP A 109 4.61 26.44 -15.51
CA TRP A 109 3.52 26.61 -16.48
C TRP A 109 3.89 27.52 -17.66
N PHE A 110 4.70 28.54 -17.41
CA PHE A 110 5.21 29.42 -18.47
C PHE A 110 6.09 28.65 -19.48
N TYR A 111 6.87 27.68 -19.01
CA TYR A 111 7.70 26.82 -19.85
C TYR A 111 6.85 25.76 -20.57
N VAL A 112 5.84 25.21 -19.91
CA VAL A 112 4.89 24.25 -20.49
C VAL A 112 4.26 24.77 -21.79
N GLN A 113 3.77 26.01 -21.79
CA GLN A 113 3.16 26.61 -22.98
C GLN A 113 4.15 26.76 -24.14
N LYS A 114 5.45 26.93 -23.83
CA LYS A 114 6.51 27.10 -24.83
C LYS A 114 7.05 25.77 -25.35
N ILE A 115 7.17 24.76 -24.48
CA ILE A 115 7.70 23.43 -24.81
C ILE A 115 6.77 22.68 -25.79
N GLY A 116 5.49 23.05 -25.84
CA GLY A 116 4.52 22.44 -26.74
C GLY A 116 4.09 21.04 -26.27
N GLY A 117 2.82 20.73 -26.49
CA GLY A 117 2.19 19.47 -26.12
C GLY A 117 2.03 19.22 -24.61
N TRP A 118 1.31 18.15 -24.29
CA TRP A 118 0.72 17.93 -22.96
C TRP A 118 1.41 16.81 -22.16
N VAL A 119 2.22 15.96 -22.81
CA VAL A 119 2.83 14.77 -22.20
C VAL A 119 3.80 15.14 -21.07
N ILE A 120 4.75 16.05 -21.33
CA ILE A 120 5.74 16.48 -20.33
C ILE A 120 5.07 17.21 -19.15
N PRO A 121 4.20 18.23 -19.38
CA PRO A 121 3.50 18.90 -18.28
C PRO A 121 2.76 17.94 -17.37
N VAL A 122 1.95 17.04 -17.95
CA VAL A 122 1.18 16.06 -17.19
C VAL A 122 2.11 15.13 -16.40
N SER A 123 3.20 14.66 -17.00
CA SER A 123 4.18 13.80 -16.31
C SER A 123 4.82 14.51 -15.12
N VAL A 124 5.14 15.80 -15.26
CA VAL A 124 5.70 16.61 -14.16
C VAL A 124 4.65 16.83 -13.06
N TYR A 125 3.40 17.15 -13.38
CA TYR A 125 2.33 17.30 -12.37
C TYR A 125 2.06 16.00 -11.62
N LEU A 126 2.01 14.87 -12.34
CA LEU A 126 1.83 13.55 -11.72
C LEU A 126 3.00 13.20 -10.80
N THR A 127 4.23 13.48 -11.23
CA THR A 127 5.44 13.26 -10.41
C THR A 127 5.47 14.17 -9.18
N ALA A 128 5.07 15.43 -9.32
CA ALA A 128 4.94 16.38 -8.21
C ALA A 128 3.86 15.92 -7.20
N ALA A 129 2.71 15.45 -7.70
CA ALA A 129 1.67 14.86 -6.85
C ALA A 129 2.17 13.62 -6.11
N MET A 130 2.93 12.76 -6.77
CA MET A 130 3.58 11.61 -6.11
C MET A 130 4.52 12.04 -4.98
N ALA A 131 5.27 13.14 -5.12
CA ALA A 131 6.16 13.63 -4.07
C ALA A 131 5.39 14.04 -2.81
N VAL A 132 4.28 14.77 -2.98
CA VAL A 132 3.41 15.17 -1.86
C VAL A 132 2.75 13.95 -1.22
N ILE A 133 2.18 13.05 -2.03
CA ILE A 133 1.54 11.82 -1.56
C ILE A 133 2.56 10.94 -0.82
N SER A 134 3.81 10.87 -1.28
CA SER A 134 4.88 10.12 -0.62
C SER A 134 5.09 10.56 0.81
N LEU A 135 5.24 11.87 1.02
CA LEU A 135 5.45 12.44 2.35
C LEU A 135 4.26 12.13 3.27
N VAL A 136 3.05 12.41 2.79
CA VAL A 136 1.82 12.22 3.56
C VAL A 136 1.63 10.76 3.95
N LEU A 137 1.74 9.83 2.99
CA LEU A 137 1.58 8.41 3.26
C LEU A 137 2.71 7.86 4.15
N GLY A 138 3.96 8.30 3.97
CA GLY A 138 5.07 7.89 4.82
C GLY A 138 4.83 8.27 6.29
N ILE A 139 4.37 9.50 6.54
CA ILE A 139 4.00 9.97 7.88
C ILE A 139 2.79 9.18 8.41
N MET A 140 1.74 9.00 7.61
CA MET A 140 0.54 8.25 8.02
C MET A 140 0.84 6.80 8.39
N VAL A 141 1.70 6.11 7.63
CA VAL A 141 2.13 4.74 7.94
C VAL A 141 2.91 4.73 9.26
N MET A 142 3.87 5.64 9.45
CA MET A 142 4.63 5.74 10.71
C MET A 142 3.73 6.01 11.92
N LEU A 143 2.81 6.97 11.82
CA LEU A 143 1.85 7.28 12.89
C LEU A 143 0.93 6.09 13.18
N THR A 144 0.53 5.34 12.16
CA THR A 144 -0.31 4.14 12.34
C THR A 144 0.49 3.00 12.99
N LEU A 145 1.76 2.84 12.61
CA LEU A 145 2.63 1.79 13.12
C LEU A 145 2.95 1.96 14.62
N PHE A 146 3.20 3.21 15.05
CA PHE A 146 3.48 3.55 16.45
C PHE A 146 2.23 3.95 17.25
N GLY A 147 1.08 4.06 16.59
CA GLY A 147 -0.19 4.41 17.22
C GLY A 147 -0.72 3.31 18.13
N LYS A 148 -1.43 3.71 19.19
CA LYS A 148 -2.18 2.77 20.04
C LYS A 148 -3.50 2.39 19.34
N ALA A 149 -3.91 1.14 19.48
CA ALA A 149 -5.21 0.65 19.02
C ALA A 149 -5.92 -0.13 20.13
N PRO A 150 -7.26 -0.18 20.16
CA PRO A 150 -8.02 -0.87 21.21
C PRO A 150 -7.79 -2.39 21.24
N SER A 151 -7.56 -3.00 20.07
CA SER A 151 -7.26 -4.42 19.91
C SER A 151 -6.27 -4.65 18.76
N GLU A 152 -5.64 -5.81 18.74
CA GLU A 152 -4.67 -6.20 17.70
C GLU A 152 -5.33 -6.32 16.32
N ASP A 153 -6.54 -6.87 16.23
CA ASP A 153 -7.26 -6.97 14.96
C ASP A 153 -7.54 -5.60 14.35
N VAL A 154 -7.97 -4.65 15.19
CA VAL A 154 -8.24 -3.28 14.75
C VAL A 154 -6.94 -2.59 14.33
N TYR A 155 -5.83 -2.83 15.04
CA TYR A 155 -4.51 -2.35 14.65
C TYR A 155 -4.13 -2.84 13.25
N VAL A 156 -4.24 -4.15 13.03
CA VAL A 156 -3.83 -4.82 11.79
C VAL A 156 -4.69 -4.35 10.62
N GLN A 157 -6.01 -4.30 10.79
CA GLN A 157 -6.91 -3.79 9.75
C GLN A 157 -6.60 -2.33 9.41
N LYS A 158 -6.33 -1.49 10.41
CA LYS A 158 -5.96 -0.09 10.20
C LYS A 158 -4.63 0.02 9.46
N LEU A 159 -3.60 -0.71 9.89
CA LEU A 159 -2.28 -0.72 9.27
C LEU A 159 -2.38 -1.20 7.81
N LYS A 160 -3.05 -2.32 7.56
CA LYS A 160 -3.29 -2.88 6.23
C LYS A 160 -4.00 -1.89 5.32
N LYS A 161 -5.03 -1.20 5.81
CA LYS A 161 -5.74 -0.17 5.05
C LYS A 161 -4.82 0.98 4.65
N VAL A 162 -4.00 1.49 5.57
CA VAL A 162 -3.07 2.59 5.29
C VAL A 162 -1.95 2.14 4.34
N LEU A 163 -1.38 0.95 4.54
CA LEU A 163 -0.37 0.40 3.64
C LEU A 163 -0.91 0.19 2.22
N ARG A 164 -2.17 -0.23 2.05
CA ARG A 164 -2.80 -0.36 0.73
C ARG A 164 -2.94 0.96 -0.03
N LEU A 165 -2.97 2.11 0.65
CA LEU A 165 -3.00 3.42 -0.02
C LEU A 165 -1.73 3.68 -0.85
N ASN A 166 -0.61 2.98 -0.57
CA ASN A 166 0.60 3.05 -1.38
C ASN A 166 0.41 2.52 -2.82
N ALA A 167 -0.68 1.80 -3.11
CA ALA A 167 -1.05 1.44 -4.48
C ALA A 167 -1.37 2.68 -5.34
N ILE A 168 -1.86 3.77 -4.74
CA ILE A 168 -2.26 4.98 -5.46
C ILE A 168 -1.06 5.67 -6.12
N PRO A 169 0.00 6.08 -5.39
CA PRO A 169 1.17 6.69 -6.03
C PRO A 169 1.93 5.72 -6.93
N PHE A 170 1.87 4.41 -6.68
CA PHE A 170 2.39 3.42 -7.61
C PHE A 170 1.59 3.36 -8.92
N GLY A 171 0.26 3.49 -8.86
CA GLY A 171 -0.59 3.65 -10.04
C GLY A 171 -0.27 4.93 -10.82
N ILE A 172 0.01 6.04 -10.13
CA ILE A 172 0.46 7.28 -10.76
C ILE A 172 1.81 7.07 -11.46
N PHE A 173 2.76 6.37 -10.82
CA PHE A 173 4.03 6.01 -11.44
C PHE A 173 3.83 5.23 -12.76
N LEU A 174 2.98 4.20 -12.75
CA LEU A 174 2.68 3.43 -13.96
C LEU A 174 2.03 4.30 -15.04
N LEU A 175 1.15 5.23 -14.65
CA LEU A 175 0.55 6.18 -15.59
C LEU A 175 1.59 7.11 -16.22
N VAL A 176 2.57 7.61 -15.44
CA VAL A 176 3.68 8.40 -15.98
C VAL A 176 4.47 7.57 -17.01
N ILE A 177 4.79 6.31 -16.70
CA ILE A 177 5.48 5.41 -17.64
C ILE A 177 4.66 5.23 -18.92
N LEU A 178 3.34 4.99 -18.82
CA LEU A 178 2.47 4.83 -19.99
C LEU A 178 2.41 6.10 -20.85
N ILE A 179 2.32 7.28 -20.22
CA ILE A 179 2.34 8.57 -20.91
C ILE A 179 3.69 8.79 -21.61
N SER A 180 4.80 8.39 -20.98
CA SER A 180 6.13 8.43 -21.59
C SER A 180 6.28 7.51 -22.81
N LEU A 181 5.41 6.52 -23.02
CA LEU A 181 5.43 5.69 -24.23
C LEU A 181 4.88 6.42 -25.47
N ILE A 182 4.14 7.52 -25.30
CA ILE A 182 3.57 8.29 -26.43
C ILE A 182 4.68 8.93 -27.28
N GLY A 183 5.83 9.26 -26.69
CA GLY A 183 6.99 9.72 -27.46
C GLY A 183 6.82 11.11 -28.07
N GLN A 184 6.46 12.11 -27.26
CA GLN A 184 6.24 13.48 -27.74
C GLN A 184 7.58 14.20 -27.98
N ARG A 185 7.74 14.86 -29.14
CA ARG A 185 8.93 15.68 -29.41
C ARG A 185 9.11 16.78 -28.37
N ILE A 186 10.36 16.98 -27.94
CA ILE A 186 10.81 18.04 -27.04
C ILE A 186 11.55 19.07 -27.91
N PRO A 187 10.91 20.17 -28.33
CA PRO A 187 11.54 21.16 -29.19
C PRO A 187 12.76 21.86 -28.54
N PHE A 188 12.96 21.69 -27.23
CA PHE A 188 14.10 22.22 -26.47
C PHE A 188 14.91 21.11 -25.77
N GLY A 189 14.93 19.88 -26.30
CA GLY A 189 15.64 18.75 -25.69
C GLY A 189 17.14 19.01 -25.48
N GLU A 190 17.79 19.63 -26.47
CA GLU A 190 19.20 20.02 -26.42
C GLU A 190 19.49 21.00 -25.26
N HIS A 191 18.56 21.92 -24.97
CA HIS A 191 18.72 22.91 -23.90
C HIS A 191 18.58 22.30 -22.50
N LEU A 192 18.03 21.08 -22.41
CA LEU A 192 17.91 20.30 -21.18
C LEU A 192 19.07 19.29 -21.02
N GLY A 193 20.02 19.26 -21.97
CA GLY A 193 21.16 18.34 -21.97
C GLY A 193 20.78 16.89 -22.15
N ILE A 194 19.69 16.62 -22.86
CA ILE A 194 19.29 15.27 -23.22
C ILE A 194 20.05 14.94 -24.51
N ASP A 195 21.09 14.10 -24.40
CA ASP A 195 21.86 13.64 -25.56
C ASP A 195 20.95 12.90 -26.56
N GLU A 196 21.02 13.34 -27.81
CA GLU A 196 20.05 13.23 -28.91
C GLU A 196 19.79 11.81 -29.48
N ILE A 197 19.49 10.80 -28.67
CA ILE A 197 19.17 9.48 -29.26
C ILE A 197 17.83 9.50 -30.01
N ASP A 198 16.88 10.35 -29.60
CA ASP A 198 15.69 10.74 -30.37
C ASP A 198 15.11 11.92 -29.58
N SER A 199 14.86 13.09 -30.19
CA SER A 199 14.43 14.33 -29.52
C SER A 199 12.99 14.26 -28.95
N ARG A 200 12.61 13.10 -28.42
CA ARG A 200 11.29 12.73 -27.91
C ARG A 200 11.38 12.39 -26.43
N TYR A 201 10.40 12.86 -25.68
CA TYR A 201 10.16 12.42 -24.33
C TYR A 201 9.71 10.97 -24.34
N SER A 202 10.60 10.08 -23.89
CA SER A 202 10.38 8.64 -23.81
C SER A 202 10.57 8.13 -22.38
N VAL A 203 10.31 6.84 -22.15
CA VAL A 203 10.64 6.19 -20.87
C VAL A 203 12.13 6.28 -20.57
N VAL A 204 13.00 6.21 -21.59
CA VAL A 204 14.45 6.36 -21.42
C VAL A 204 14.78 7.75 -20.90
N THR A 205 14.17 8.79 -21.48
CA THR A 205 14.32 10.18 -21.03
C THR A 205 13.85 10.35 -19.59
N LEU A 206 12.71 9.77 -19.22
CA LEU A 206 12.22 9.79 -17.85
C LEU A 206 13.24 9.16 -16.88
N VAL A 207 13.79 8.00 -17.23
CA VAL A 207 14.80 7.31 -16.40
C VAL A 207 16.09 8.13 -16.29
N GLN A 208 16.58 8.71 -17.39
CA GLN A 208 17.78 9.56 -17.40
C GLN A 208 17.63 10.82 -16.56
N LEU A 209 16.46 11.46 -16.64
CA LEU A 209 16.17 12.66 -15.85
C LEU A 209 15.88 12.32 -14.39
N SER A 210 15.33 11.15 -14.09
CA SER A 210 15.01 10.74 -12.73
C SER A 210 16.28 10.56 -11.87
N SER A 211 16.15 10.88 -10.59
CA SER A 211 17.23 10.85 -9.61
C SER A 211 16.80 10.04 -8.38
N VAL A 212 17.70 9.92 -7.40
CA VAL A 212 17.55 9.05 -6.22
C VAL A 212 16.24 9.27 -5.44
N GLY A 213 15.77 10.51 -5.32
CA GLY A 213 14.52 10.80 -4.59
C GLY A 213 13.29 10.19 -5.25
N PHE A 214 13.23 10.18 -6.59
CA PHE A 214 12.13 9.56 -7.33
C PHE A 214 12.12 8.04 -7.08
N TRP A 215 13.25 7.37 -7.28
CA TRP A 215 13.35 5.93 -7.12
C TRP A 215 13.15 5.47 -5.68
N LEU A 216 13.68 6.19 -4.68
CA LEU A 216 13.43 5.89 -3.26
C LEU A 216 11.94 5.92 -2.91
N SER A 217 11.18 6.86 -3.48
CA SER A 217 9.73 6.92 -3.28
C SER A 217 9.04 5.71 -3.90
N VAL A 218 9.38 5.37 -5.14
CA VAL A 218 8.83 4.20 -5.85
C VAL A 218 9.10 2.91 -5.08
N PHE A 219 10.33 2.71 -4.60
CA PHE A 219 10.67 1.55 -3.77
C PHE A 219 9.88 1.53 -2.47
N GLY A 220 9.74 2.67 -1.79
CA GLY A 220 8.93 2.80 -0.57
C GLY A 220 7.48 2.39 -0.79
N PHE A 221 6.87 2.83 -1.91
CA PHE A 221 5.49 2.45 -2.26
C PHE A 221 5.35 0.95 -2.47
N ILE A 222 6.24 0.34 -3.24
CA ILE A 222 6.21 -1.09 -3.56
C ILE A 222 6.36 -1.92 -2.30
N LEU A 223 7.34 -1.60 -1.44
CA LEU A 223 7.59 -2.32 -0.20
C LEU A 223 6.38 -2.24 0.75
N ASN A 224 5.86 -1.04 1.00
CA ASN A 224 4.69 -0.86 1.87
C ASN A 224 3.45 -1.55 1.30
N TYR A 225 3.20 -1.45 -0.01
CA TYR A 225 2.07 -2.11 -0.64
C TYR A 225 2.18 -3.64 -0.59
N ASN A 226 3.35 -4.22 -0.84
CA ASN A 226 3.56 -5.66 -0.75
C ASN A 226 3.37 -6.17 0.68
N LYS A 227 3.89 -5.45 1.69
CA LYS A 227 3.65 -5.79 3.10
C LYS A 227 2.18 -5.76 3.50
N SER A 228 1.34 -4.96 2.83
CA SER A 228 -0.12 -4.97 3.04
C SER A 228 -0.84 -6.24 2.56
N LYS A 229 -0.17 -7.10 1.79
CA LYS A 229 -0.69 -8.38 1.32
C LYS A 229 -0.28 -9.54 2.24
N GLU A 230 0.89 -9.42 2.87
CA GLU A 230 1.46 -10.41 3.78
C GLU A 230 0.82 -10.34 5.17
N ILE A 231 0.56 -9.11 5.65
CA ILE A 231 -0.23 -8.82 6.86
C ILE A 231 -1.71 -8.84 6.49
#